data_AF-X1R6G0-F1
#
_entry.id   AF-X1R6G0-F1
#
_cell.length_a   1.000
_cell.length_b   1.000
_cell.length_c   1.000
_cell.angle_alpha   90.00
_cell.angle_beta   90.00
_cell.angle_gamma   90.00
#
_symmetry.space_group_name_H-M   'P 1'
#
loop_
_entity.id
_entity.type
_entity.pdbx_description
1 polymer ?
#
loop_
_entity_poly.entity_id
_entity_poly.type
_entity_poly.pdbx_seq_one_letter_code
_entity_poly.pdbx_strand_id
1 'polypeptide(L)'
;MEQEDLKRYQETVDKIKGILKYEADLKKVFGPRLDKVNGVFELMLRQMDDLAEDKAVETSGKEKSRVKEVVNLFLSIAVNRPIVP
;
A
#
# COMPACT_ATOMS: atom_id res chain seq x y z
N MET A 1 -4.25 -11.66 14.97
CA MET A 1 -5.25 -11.07 14.06
C MET A 1 -6.37 -12.08 13.90
N GLU A 2 -7.62 -11.67 13.85
CA GLU A 2 -8.72 -12.61 13.61
C GLU A 2 -8.69 -13.12 12.16
N GLN A 3 -9.22 -14.32 11.89
CA GLN A 3 -9.21 -14.89 10.54
C GLN A 3 -9.91 -13.99 9.51
N GLU A 4 -10.96 -13.28 9.92
CA GLU A 4 -11.67 -12.35 9.05
C GLU A 4 -10.82 -11.14 8.68
N ASP A 5 -10.07 -10.58 9.64
CA ASP A 5 -9.16 -9.46 9.41
C ASP A 5 -8.01 -9.85 8.47
N LEU A 6 -7.47 -11.07 8.64
CA LEU A 6 -6.42 -11.59 7.76
C LEU A 6 -6.92 -11.72 6.32
N LYS A 7 -8.13 -12.27 6.13
CA LYS A 7 -8.76 -12.37 4.81
C LYS A 7 -8.96 -11.00 4.18
N ARG A 8 -9.47 -10.02 4.94
CA ARG A 8 -9.66 -8.63 4.46
C ARG A 8 -8.32 -7.98 4.09
N TYR A 9 -7.27 -8.25 4.86
CA TYR A 9 -5.93 -7.75 4.57
C TYR A 9 -5.40 -8.34 3.25
N GLN A 10 -5.47 -9.65 3.07
CA GLN A 10 -5.09 -10.34 1.82
C GLN A 10 -5.85 -9.79 0.61
N GLU A 11 -7.18 -9.68 0.71
CA GLU A 11 -8.00 -9.12 -0.38
C GLU A 11 -7.62 -7.67 -0.72
N THR A 12 -7.21 -6.89 0.29
CA THR A 12 -6.75 -5.51 0.09
C THR A 12 -5.41 -5.48 -0.63
N VAL A 13 -4.46 -6.30 -0.21
CA VAL A 13 -3.15 -6.43 -0.88
C VAL A 13 -3.31 -6.85 -2.34
N ASP A 14 -4.19 -7.82 -2.62
CA ASP A 14 -4.46 -8.27 -3.99
C ASP A 14 -5.10 -7.19 -4.87
N LYS A 15 -6.04 -6.41 -4.31
CA LYS A 15 -6.63 -5.26 -5.02
C LYS A 15 -5.57 -4.22 -5.36
N ILE A 16 -4.70 -3.87 -4.41
CA ILE A 16 -3.60 -2.93 -4.65
C ILE A 16 -2.64 -3.48 -5.71
N LYS A 17 -2.30 -4.78 -5.65
CA LYS A 17 -1.48 -5.46 -6.67
C LYS A 17 -2.08 -5.30 -8.07
N GLY A 18 -3.40 -5.44 -8.19
CA GLY A 18 -4.13 -5.22 -9.43
C GLY A 18 -4.00 -3.79 -9.95
N ILE A 19 -4.12 -2.79 -9.05
CA ILE A 19 -3.97 -1.37 -9.38
C ILE A 19 -2.54 -1.05 -9.85
N LEU A 20 -1.52 -1.65 -9.22
CA LEU A 20 -0.12 -1.39 -9.57
C LEU A 20 0.28 -1.86 -10.98
N LYS A 21 -0.53 -2.72 -11.63
CA LYS A 21 -0.34 -3.10 -13.03
C LYS A 21 -0.53 -1.92 -14.00
N TYR A 22 -1.26 -0.88 -13.59
CA TYR A 22 -1.48 0.34 -14.38
C TYR A 22 -0.34 1.35 -14.19
N GLU A 23 0.92 0.89 -14.29
CA GLU A 23 2.11 1.66 -13.95
C GLU A 23 2.18 3.01 -14.68
N ALA A 24 1.83 3.05 -15.97
CA ALA A 24 1.86 4.26 -16.77
C ALA A 24 0.93 5.35 -16.22
N ASP A 25 -0.28 4.98 -15.79
CA ASP A 25 -1.25 5.93 -15.24
C ASP A 25 -0.89 6.35 -13.82
N LEU A 26 -0.41 5.40 -13.02
CA LEU A 26 0.12 5.69 -11.69
C LEU A 26 1.31 6.65 -11.77
N LYS A 27 2.18 6.53 -12.78
CA LYS A 27 3.29 7.47 -12.99
C LYS A 27 2.80 8.88 -13.33
N LYS A 28 1.66 9.05 -14.01
CA LYS A 28 1.04 10.38 -14.24
C LYS A 28 0.50 11.00 -12.94
N VAL A 29 -0.04 10.17 -12.05
CA VAL A 29 -0.65 10.60 -10.79
C VAL A 29 0.40 10.88 -9.72
N PHE A 30 1.27 9.90 -9.46
CA PHE A 30 2.26 9.94 -8.38
C PHE A 30 3.62 10.51 -8.81
N GLY A 31 3.92 10.52 -10.11
CA GLY A 31 5.19 11.01 -10.65
C GLY A 31 6.37 10.32 -9.98
N PRO A 32 7.41 11.07 -9.54
CA PRO A 32 8.58 10.50 -8.86
C PRO A 32 8.26 9.91 -7.48
N ARG A 33 7.05 10.10 -6.95
CA ARG A 33 6.63 9.55 -5.65
C ARG A 33 6.11 8.12 -5.77
N LEU A 34 5.99 7.57 -6.98
CA LEU A 34 5.55 6.19 -7.20
C LEU A 34 6.45 5.17 -6.49
N ASP A 35 7.77 5.41 -6.45
CA ASP A 35 8.73 4.54 -5.75
C ASP A 35 8.45 4.43 -4.23
N LYS A 36 7.90 5.50 -3.65
CA LYS A 36 7.49 5.47 -2.24
C LYS A 36 6.29 4.55 -2.04
N VAL A 37 5.31 4.63 -2.94
CA VAL A 37 4.10 3.79 -2.95
C VAL A 37 4.48 2.32 -3.14
N ASN A 38 5.31 2.03 -4.15
CA ASN A 38 5.80 0.68 -4.42
C ASN A 38 6.51 0.07 -3.22
N GLY A 39 7.41 0.81 -2.57
CA GLY A 39 8.11 0.27 -1.40
C GLY A 39 7.25 0.10 -0.14
N VAL A 40 6.11 0.80 -0.02
CA VAL A 40 5.11 0.49 1.02
C VAL A 40 4.30 -0.73 0.63
N PHE A 41 3.99 -0.91 -0.65
CA PHE A 41 3.32 -2.12 -1.10
C PHE A 41 4.18 -3.38 -0.93
N GLU A 42 5.50 -3.30 -1.21
CA GLU A 42 6.45 -4.37 -0.92
C GLU A 42 6.53 -4.73 0.56
N LEU A 43 6.33 -3.75 1.45
CA LEU A 43 6.22 -4.00 2.88
C LEU A 43 4.94 -4.79 3.18
N MET A 44 3.81 -4.41 2.60
CA MET A 44 2.54 -5.13 2.79
C MET A 44 2.59 -6.57 2.27
N LEU A 45 3.27 -6.81 1.15
CA LEU A 45 3.50 -8.17 0.63
C LEU A 45 4.31 -9.01 1.60
N ARG A 46 5.43 -8.49 2.12
CA ARG A 46 6.23 -9.19 3.12
C ARG A 46 5.44 -9.50 4.40
N GLN A 47 4.66 -8.54 4.87
CA GLN A 47 3.78 -8.74 6.03
C GLN A 47 2.72 -9.82 5.75
N MET A 48 2.19 -9.88 4.53
CA MET A 48 1.25 -10.92 4.12
C MET A 48 1.91 -12.31 4.13
N ASP A 49 3.15 -12.43 3.62
CA ASP A 49 3.91 -13.67 3.64
C ASP A 49 4.21 -14.11 5.08
N ASP A 50 4.64 -13.17 5.95
CA ASP A 50 4.87 -13.45 7.38
C ASP A 50 3.59 -13.94 8.06
N LEU A 51 2.45 -13.30 7.79
CA LEU A 51 1.15 -13.71 8.34
C LEU A 51 0.69 -15.08 7.81
N ALA A 52 0.99 -15.42 6.55
CA ALA A 52 0.65 -16.71 5.97
C ALA A 52 1.47 -17.86 6.57
N GLU A 53 2.67 -17.54 7.08
CA GLU A 53 3.56 -18.48 7.77
C GLU A 53 3.35 -18.47 9.30
N ASP A 54 2.28 -17.86 9.81
CA ASP A 54 1.99 -17.67 11.23
C ASP A 54 3.13 -16.99 12.01
N LYS A 55 3.93 -16.15 11.34
CA LYS A 55 5.01 -15.38 11.95
C LYS A 55 4.50 -14.05 12.52
N ALA A 56 5.24 -13.55 13.51
CA ALA A 56 5.00 -12.21 14.04
C ALA A 56 5.37 -11.16 12.99
N VAL A 57 4.43 -10.25 12.70
CA VAL A 57 4.69 -9.10 11.84
C VAL A 57 5.46 -8.06 12.64
N GLU A 58 6.73 -7.87 12.31
CA GLU A 58 7.54 -6.78 12.85
C GLU A 58 7.51 -5.58 11.89
N THR A 59 7.52 -4.38 12.46
CA THR A 59 7.58 -3.15 11.65
C THR A 59 8.36 -2.09 12.39
N SER A 60 9.44 -1.65 11.78
CA SER A 60 10.31 -0.61 12.30
C SER A 60 9.62 0.76 12.33
N GLY A 61 10.13 1.68 13.17
CA GLY A 61 9.66 3.06 13.19
C GLY A 61 9.79 3.76 11.82
N LYS A 62 10.83 3.40 11.05
CA LYS A 62 11.05 3.92 9.70
C LYS A 62 9.97 3.46 8.73
N GLU A 63 9.58 2.19 8.79
CA GLU A 63 8.50 1.64 7.96
C GLU A 63 7.15 2.26 8.32
N LYS A 64 6.84 2.43 9.61
CA LYS A 64 5.63 3.14 10.05
C LYS A 64 5.57 4.56 9.51
N SER A 65 6.70 5.29 9.55
CA SER A 65 6.79 6.64 8.97
C SER A 65 6.54 6.63 7.47
N ARG A 66 7.12 5.65 6.74
CA ARG A 66 6.94 5.53 5.29
C ARG A 66 5.49 5.23 4.92
N VAL A 67 4.81 4.36 5.66
CA VAL A 67 3.37 4.09 5.49
C VAL A 67 2.57 5.37 5.69
N LYS A 68 2.85 6.13 6.76
CA LYS A 68 2.17 7.41 7.04
C LYS A 68 2.38 8.43 5.93
N GLU A 69 3.59 8.55 5.38
CA GLU A 69 3.88 9.41 4.24
C GLU A 69 3.05 9.04 3.01
N VAL A 70 2.93 7.74 2.70
CA VAL A 70 2.16 7.25 1.57
C VAL A 70 0.66 7.49 1.76
N VAL A 71 0.11 7.25 2.96
CA VAL A 71 -1.29 7.57 3.27
C VAL A 71 -1.57 9.06 3.07
N ASN A 72 -0.69 9.93 3.59
CA ASN A 72 -0.81 11.37 3.39
C ASN A 72 -0.73 11.76 1.91
N LEU A 73 0.09 11.08 1.11
CA LEU A 73 0.19 11.29 -0.33
C LEU A 73 -1.14 10.95 -1.03
N PHE A 74 -1.74 9.80 -0.72
CA PHE A 74 -3.04 9.42 -1.27
C PHE A 74 -4.13 10.44 -0.92
N LEU A 75 -4.20 10.86 0.35
CA LEU A 75 -5.14 11.89 0.80
C LEU A 75 -4.93 13.22 0.08
N SER A 76 -3.67 13.65 -0.07
CA SER A 76 -3.32 14.89 -0.78
C SER A 76 -3.74 14.85 -2.25
N ILE A 77 -3.60 13.71 -2.93
CA ILE A 77 -4.02 13.54 -4.31
C ILE A 77 -5.55 13.55 -4.41
N ALA A 78 -6.24 12.82 -3.54
CA ALA A 78 -7.70 12.78 -3.53
C ALA A 78 -8.33 14.17 -3.29
N VAL A 79 -7.72 14.99 -2.43
CA VAL A 79 -8.19 16.35 -2.13
C VAL A 79 -7.86 17.34 -3.26
N ASN A 80 -6.65 17.29 -3.83
CA ASN A 80 -6.18 18.30 -4.79
C ASN A 80 -6.43 17.95 -6.26
N ARG A 81 -6.71 16.68 -6.56
CA ARG A 81 -7.06 16.18 -7.90
C ARG A 81 -8.28 15.27 -7.78
N PRO A 82 -9.47 15.83 -7.44
CA PRO A 82 -10.68 15.04 -7.46
C PRO A 82 -10.84 14.44 -8.86
N ILE A 83 -11.06 13.12 -8.92
CA ILE A 83 -11.43 12.44 -10.17
C ILE A 83 -12.88 12.86 -10.42
N VAL A 84 -13.06 13.95 -11.18
CA VAL A 84 -14.38 14.44 -11.57
C VAL A 84 -14.87 13.59 -12.76
N PRO A 85 -16.13 13.12 -12.77
CA PRO A 85 -16.71 12.35 -13.88
C PRO A 85 -16.65 13.08 -15.22
#